data_AF-A0A7W8DP96-F1
#
_entry.id   AF-A0A7W8DP96-F1
#
_cell.length_a   1.000
_cell.length_b   1.000
_cell.length_c   1.000
_cell.angle_alpha   90.00
_cell.angle_beta   90.00
_cell.angle_gamma   90.00
#
_symmetry.space_group_name_H-M   'P 1'
#
loop_
_entity.id
_entity.type
_entity.pdbx_description
1 polymer ?
#
loop_
_entity_poly.entity_id
_entity_poly.type
_entity_poly.pdbx_seq_one_letter_code
_entity_poly.pdbx_strand_id
1 'polypeptide(L)'
;MPEPIIKFTPPQEEVFWSTHRMLWMLWRRQLGKSFLFGGKALDRCMERADHMACFVSGSILMGGELIEKEAILWRKLIDAQRIAARAAGLHLTSIADDDKGNTLDVDAIADLFQHAKLECTIWHSQTSYSRTRVLSPNPATARGFSGDVLGDEVCFWPDFKATMDAIEPIISRRPDWIMWLASSPPADDTHPTFEILQPQRDAWPANARGNWYQTNTEDGTEGFPVHRCDANDGILANVPLYSLKTAGKKLTIEEAMSEAIDKESFRRNYLLQFIAGGSAALGLQDLIAAQQRGRNQGLAVEITDTLFV
;
A
#
# COMPACT_ATOMS: atom_id res chain seq x y z
N MET A 1 -12.00 -8.97 -29.25
CA MET A 1 -11.51 -7.72 -28.64
C MET A 1 -9.99 -7.86 -28.52
N PRO A 2 -9.19 -6.80 -28.74
CA PRO A 2 -7.75 -6.86 -28.49
C PRO A 2 -7.50 -7.18 -27.02
N GLU A 3 -6.46 -7.97 -26.76
CA GLU A 3 -6.07 -8.37 -25.40
C GLU A 3 -5.43 -7.17 -24.67
N PRO A 4 -5.80 -6.90 -23.41
CA PRO A 4 -5.23 -5.77 -22.67
C PRO A 4 -3.72 -5.96 -22.45
N ILE A 5 -2.95 -4.89 -22.69
CA ILE A 5 -1.48 -4.86 -22.56
C ILE A 5 -1.05 -5.18 -21.12
N ILE A 6 -1.79 -4.65 -20.15
CA ILE A 6 -1.60 -4.93 -18.71
C ILE A 6 -2.81 -5.72 -18.24
N LYS A 7 -2.56 -6.88 -17.63
CA LYS A 7 -3.60 -7.74 -17.05
C LYS A 7 -3.56 -7.63 -15.54
N PHE A 8 -4.63 -7.08 -14.98
CA PHE A 8 -4.84 -7.04 -13.55
C PHE A 8 -5.58 -8.28 -13.06
N THR A 9 -5.28 -8.70 -11.83
CA THR A 9 -6.15 -9.64 -11.11
C THR A 9 -7.47 -8.93 -10.75
N PRO A 10 -8.56 -9.67 -10.49
CA PRO A 10 -9.85 -9.06 -10.14
C PRO A 10 -9.80 -7.98 -9.03
N PRO A 11 -9.08 -8.13 -7.90
CA PRO A 11 -9.01 -7.07 -6.89
C PRO A 11 -8.14 -5.89 -7.33
N GLN A 12 -7.15 -6.11 -8.21
CA GLN A 12 -6.36 -5.02 -8.82
C GLN A 12 -7.23 -4.21 -9.77
N GLU A 13 -8.03 -4.86 -10.60
CA GLU A 13 -8.97 -4.18 -11.50
C GLU A 13 -9.99 -3.35 -10.71
N GLU A 14 -10.54 -3.90 -9.63
CA GLU A 14 -11.48 -3.20 -8.74
C GLU A 14 -10.91 -1.86 -8.24
N VAL A 15 -9.67 -1.87 -7.73
CA VAL A 15 -9.04 -0.65 -7.21
C VAL A 15 -8.52 0.25 -8.33
N PHE A 16 -8.02 -0.30 -9.44
CA PHE A 16 -7.48 0.49 -10.55
C PHE A 16 -8.48 1.53 -11.07
N TRP A 17 -9.75 1.11 -11.17
CA TRP A 17 -10.86 1.94 -11.64
C TRP A 17 -11.52 2.77 -10.53
N SER A 18 -11.03 2.70 -9.29
CA SER A 18 -11.52 3.55 -8.21
C SER A 18 -11.36 5.03 -8.54
N THR A 19 -12.42 5.79 -8.27
CA THR A 19 -12.44 7.25 -8.41
C THR A 19 -12.14 7.96 -7.11
N HIS A 20 -11.87 7.23 -6.02
CA HIS A 20 -11.58 7.83 -4.72
C HIS A 20 -10.24 8.58 -4.76
N ARG A 21 -10.25 9.83 -4.28
CA ARG A 21 -9.04 10.64 -4.17
C ARG A 21 -8.08 10.09 -3.12
N MET A 22 -8.62 9.61 -2.01
CA MET A 22 -7.87 8.95 -0.96
C MET A 22 -8.47 7.57 -0.75
N LEU A 23 -7.63 6.53 -0.76
CA LEU A 23 -8.04 5.20 -0.31
C LEU A 23 -6.88 4.47 0.35
N TRP A 24 -7.25 3.48 1.15
CA TRP A 24 -6.34 2.48 1.68
C TRP A 24 -6.53 1.15 0.97
N MET A 25 -5.45 0.39 0.82
CA MET A 25 -5.44 -0.98 0.37
C MET A 25 -4.85 -1.86 1.48
N LEU A 26 -5.72 -2.48 2.27
CA LEU A 26 -5.30 -3.46 3.26
C LEU A 26 -5.23 -4.83 2.59
N TRP A 27 -4.06 -5.18 2.08
CA TRP A 27 -3.88 -6.28 1.14
C TRP A 27 -2.82 -7.25 1.60
N ARG A 28 -3.10 -8.55 1.46
CA ARG A 28 -2.14 -9.59 1.81
C ARG A 28 -0.82 -9.43 1.06
N ARG A 29 0.24 -10.03 1.60
CA ARG A 29 1.53 -10.10 0.90
C ARG A 29 1.39 -10.88 -0.40
N GLN A 30 2.17 -10.45 -1.40
CA GLN A 30 2.24 -11.06 -2.73
C GLN A 30 0.92 -11.00 -3.55
N LEU A 31 0.07 -10.00 -3.30
CA LEU A 31 -1.15 -9.76 -4.11
C LEU A 31 -0.94 -8.77 -5.28
N GLY A 32 0.27 -8.19 -5.40
CA GLY A 32 0.63 -7.30 -6.50
C GLY A 32 0.21 -5.83 -6.33
N LYS A 33 0.23 -5.29 -5.11
CA LYS A 33 -0.03 -3.87 -4.81
C LYS A 33 0.85 -2.93 -5.65
N SER A 34 2.16 -3.17 -5.65
CA SER A 34 3.14 -2.34 -6.33
C SER A 34 2.94 -2.36 -7.86
N PHE A 35 2.49 -3.50 -8.43
CA PHE A 35 2.14 -3.60 -9.85
C PHE A 35 0.93 -2.73 -10.21
N LEU A 36 -0.10 -2.74 -9.35
CA LEU A 36 -1.27 -1.87 -9.50
C LEU A 36 -0.87 -0.39 -9.47
N PHE A 37 -0.07 0.02 -8.49
CA PHE A 37 0.40 1.40 -8.38
C PHE A 37 1.22 1.83 -9.59
N GLY A 38 2.12 0.99 -10.10
CA GLY A 38 2.86 1.28 -11.34
C GLY A 38 1.94 1.45 -12.55
N GLY A 39 0.91 0.61 -12.67
CA GLY A 39 -0.12 0.75 -13.68
C GLY A 39 -0.96 2.02 -13.54
N LYS A 40 -1.35 2.39 -12.31
CA LYS A 40 -2.12 3.61 -12.05
C LYS A 40 -1.31 4.88 -12.29
N ALA A 41 -0.03 4.88 -11.92
CA ALA A 41 0.89 5.98 -12.23
C ALA A 41 1.03 6.16 -13.75
N LEU A 42 1.22 5.07 -14.50
CA LEU A 42 1.26 5.09 -15.96
C LEU A 42 0.01 5.73 -16.55
N ASP A 43 -1.16 5.19 -16.21
CA ASP A 43 -2.47 5.62 -16.68
C ASP A 43 -2.61 7.14 -16.54
N ARG A 44 -2.32 7.64 -15.34
CA ARG A 44 -2.45 9.07 -15.03
C ARG A 44 -1.41 9.94 -15.71
N CYS A 45 -0.16 9.47 -15.83
CA CYS A 45 0.89 10.14 -16.57
C CYS A 45 0.60 10.19 -18.08
N MET A 46 -0.04 9.16 -18.64
CA MET A 46 -0.48 9.15 -20.04
C MET A 46 -1.70 10.06 -20.29
N GLU A 47 -2.63 10.15 -19.34
CA GLU A 47 -3.80 11.02 -19.46
C GLU A 47 -3.49 12.49 -19.22
N ARG A 48 -2.46 12.80 -18.43
CA ARG A 48 -2.22 14.15 -17.89
C ARG A 48 -0.82 14.64 -18.20
N ALA A 49 -0.77 15.68 -19.02
CA ALA A 49 0.42 16.50 -19.22
C ALA A 49 0.87 17.18 -17.91
N ASP A 50 2.18 17.39 -17.76
CA ASP A 50 2.81 18.09 -16.62
C ASP A 50 2.44 17.53 -15.24
N HIS A 51 2.16 16.23 -15.20
CA HIS A 51 1.71 15.52 -14.01
C HIS A 51 2.85 14.71 -13.36
N MET A 52 2.86 14.62 -12.03
CA MET A 52 3.82 13.82 -11.27
C MET A 52 3.09 12.77 -10.44
N ALA A 53 3.58 11.53 -10.50
CA ALA A 53 3.19 10.44 -9.62
C ALA A 53 4.39 10.02 -8.75
N CYS A 54 4.24 10.15 -7.44
CA CYS A 54 5.25 9.79 -6.46
C CYS A 54 4.94 8.40 -5.89
N PHE A 55 5.78 7.41 -6.22
CA PHE A 55 5.75 6.09 -5.60
C PHE A 55 6.60 6.12 -4.34
N VAL A 56 5.97 6.06 -3.18
CA VAL A 56 6.65 6.16 -1.88
C VAL A 56 6.79 4.75 -1.30
N SER A 57 8.01 4.20 -1.26
CA SER A 57 8.24 2.81 -0.86
C SER A 57 9.02 2.68 0.44
N GLY A 58 8.44 1.96 1.41
CA GLY A 58 9.15 1.49 2.61
C GLY A 58 10.40 0.65 2.30
N SER A 59 10.41 -0.07 1.18
CA SER A 59 11.49 -0.97 0.79
C SER A 59 12.84 -0.26 0.57
N ILE A 60 12.83 1.02 0.19
CA ILE A 60 14.07 1.82 0.02
C ILE A 60 14.84 1.91 1.35
N LEU A 61 14.11 1.99 2.47
CA LEU A 61 14.73 2.02 3.80
C LEU A 61 15.13 0.64 4.29
N MET A 62 14.50 -0.43 3.78
CA MET A 62 14.77 -1.81 4.19
C MET A 62 16.01 -2.41 3.48
N GLY A 63 16.38 -1.92 2.30
CA GLY A 63 17.59 -2.34 1.58
C GLY A 63 17.58 -3.78 1.07
N GLY A 64 18.61 -4.17 0.30
CA GLY A 64 18.87 -5.56 -0.09
C GLY A 64 17.87 -6.18 -1.07
N GLU A 65 17.50 -7.46 -0.86
CA GLU A 65 16.69 -8.30 -1.78
C GLU A 65 15.29 -7.71 -2.10
N LEU A 66 14.75 -6.86 -1.23
CA LEU A 66 13.48 -6.15 -1.48
C LEU A 66 13.61 -5.16 -2.64
N ILE A 67 14.77 -4.51 -2.79
CA ILE A 67 15.05 -3.57 -3.87
C ILE A 67 15.15 -4.29 -5.22
N GLU A 68 15.77 -5.48 -5.28
CA GLU A 68 15.83 -6.27 -6.51
C GLU A 68 14.46 -6.71 -7.00
N LYS A 69 13.56 -7.11 -6.08
CA LYS A 69 12.18 -7.48 -6.43
C LYS A 69 11.40 -6.29 -6.98
N GLU A 70 11.58 -5.10 -6.38
CA GLU A 70 11.03 -3.86 -6.93
C GLU A 70 11.66 -3.55 -8.29
N ALA A 71 12.97 -3.66 -8.46
CA ALA A 71 13.65 -3.41 -9.74
C ALA A 71 13.14 -4.31 -10.88
N ILE A 72 12.93 -5.60 -10.63
CA ILE A 72 12.32 -6.53 -11.61
C ILE A 72 10.92 -6.07 -12.00
N LEU A 73 10.11 -5.67 -11.02
CA LEU A 73 8.76 -5.19 -11.24
C LEU A 73 8.78 -3.91 -12.07
N TRP A 74 9.63 -2.95 -11.73
CA TRP A 74 9.75 -1.68 -12.42
C TRP A 74 10.29 -1.84 -13.83
N ARG A 75 11.22 -2.76 -14.07
CA ARG A 75 11.63 -3.12 -15.43
C ARG A 75 10.45 -3.60 -16.28
N LYS A 76 9.64 -4.52 -15.74
CA LYS A 76 8.42 -5.01 -16.42
C LYS A 76 7.41 -3.89 -16.65
N LEU A 77 7.24 -3.01 -15.66
CA LEU A 77 6.38 -1.84 -15.78
C LEU A 77 6.90 -0.91 -16.89
N ILE A 78 8.17 -0.50 -16.86
CA ILE A 78 8.79 0.36 -17.90
C ILE A 78 8.59 -0.22 -19.30
N ASP A 79 8.83 -1.53 -19.47
CA ASP A 79 8.64 -2.18 -20.77
C ASP A 79 7.17 -2.15 -21.22
N ALA A 80 6.23 -2.46 -20.32
CA ALA A 80 4.79 -2.39 -20.60
C ALA A 80 4.32 -0.95 -20.86
N GLN A 81 4.83 0.01 -20.09
CA GLN A 81 4.59 1.45 -20.23
C GLN A 81 5.09 1.94 -21.59
N ARG A 82 6.27 1.50 -22.04
CA ARG A 82 6.84 1.87 -23.34
C ARG A 82 5.98 1.32 -24.48
N ILE A 83 5.46 0.10 -24.37
CA ILE A 83 4.53 -0.48 -25.35
C ILE A 83 3.22 0.34 -25.39
N ALA A 84 2.65 0.65 -24.23
CA ALA A 84 1.41 1.42 -24.14
C ALA A 84 1.56 2.86 -24.66
N ALA A 85 2.65 3.54 -24.30
CA ALA A 85 2.97 4.89 -24.77
C ALA A 85 3.12 4.92 -26.30
N ARG A 86 3.88 3.98 -26.88
CA ARG A 86 4.02 3.88 -28.34
C ARG A 86 2.67 3.62 -29.03
N ALA A 87 1.83 2.76 -28.47
CA ALA A 87 0.50 2.50 -29.00
C ALA A 87 -0.41 3.75 -28.96
N ALA A 88 -0.19 4.64 -27.99
CA ALA A 88 -0.88 5.92 -27.87
C ALA A 88 -0.21 7.07 -28.68
N GLY A 89 0.87 6.81 -29.41
CA GLY A 89 1.62 7.84 -30.14
C GLY A 89 2.48 8.75 -29.25
N LEU A 90 2.74 8.36 -28.00
CA LEU A 90 3.56 9.08 -27.02
C LEU A 90 4.98 8.52 -26.98
N HIS A 91 5.92 9.35 -26.52
CA HIS A 91 7.32 8.95 -26.32
C HIS A 91 7.65 8.83 -24.83
N LEU A 92 8.13 7.67 -24.40
CA LEU A 92 8.57 7.41 -23.02
C LEU A 92 10.09 7.32 -22.99
N THR A 93 10.70 8.05 -22.05
CA THR A 93 12.12 7.95 -21.69
C THR A 93 12.24 7.65 -20.20
N SER A 94 13.25 6.90 -19.78
CA SER A 94 13.56 6.64 -18.37
C SER A 94 15.01 6.94 -18.09
N ILE A 95 15.35 7.34 -16.87
CA ILE A 95 16.76 7.35 -16.46
C ILE A 95 17.34 5.94 -16.30
N ALA A 96 16.47 4.93 -16.41
CA ALA A 96 16.83 3.52 -16.53
C ALA A 96 16.92 3.06 -17.99
N ASP A 97 17.23 3.96 -18.92
CA ASP A 97 17.54 3.63 -20.32
C ASP A 97 19.07 3.60 -20.55
N ASP A 98 19.56 2.65 -21.34
CA ASP A 98 20.92 2.65 -21.88
C ASP A 98 21.08 3.69 -23.01
N ASP A 99 22.30 3.89 -23.51
CA ASP A 99 22.60 4.82 -24.61
C ASP A 99 21.82 4.50 -25.92
N LYS A 100 21.20 3.33 -26.01
CA LYS A 100 20.41 2.86 -27.16
C LYS A 100 18.90 2.95 -26.89
N GLY A 101 18.47 3.46 -25.73
CA GLY A 101 17.06 3.58 -25.34
C GLY A 101 16.40 2.27 -24.89
N ASN A 102 17.19 1.25 -24.53
CA ASN A 102 16.68 0.02 -23.93
C ASN A 102 16.71 0.11 -22.41
N THR A 103 15.75 -0.55 -21.75
CA THR A 103 15.69 -0.61 -20.29
C THR A 103 16.92 -1.32 -19.74
N LEU A 104 17.59 -0.72 -18.75
CA LEU A 104 18.74 -1.27 -18.03
C LEU A 104 18.44 -2.65 -17.43
N ASP A 105 19.50 -3.39 -17.10
CA ASP A 105 19.36 -4.64 -16.36
C ASP A 105 18.86 -4.42 -14.92
N VAL A 106 18.53 -5.52 -14.24
CA VAL A 106 17.91 -5.48 -12.91
C VAL A 106 18.85 -4.86 -11.88
N ASP A 107 20.14 -5.15 -11.96
CA ASP A 107 21.14 -4.69 -10.99
C ASP A 107 21.33 -3.17 -11.08
N ALA A 108 21.41 -2.64 -12.31
CA ALA A 108 21.49 -1.20 -12.54
C ALA A 108 20.20 -0.46 -12.12
N ILE A 109 19.02 -1.07 -12.30
CA ILE A 109 17.77 -0.49 -11.78
C ILE A 109 17.76 -0.52 -10.25
N ALA A 110 18.21 -1.61 -9.63
CA ALA A 110 18.31 -1.73 -8.18
C ALA A 110 19.23 -0.65 -7.57
N ASP A 111 20.34 -0.31 -8.23
CA ASP A 111 21.20 0.81 -7.86
C ASP A 111 20.46 2.17 -7.90
N LEU A 112 19.67 2.42 -8.96
CA LEU A 112 18.83 3.62 -9.06
C LEU A 112 17.80 3.72 -7.93
N PHE A 113 17.27 2.59 -7.46
CA PHE A 113 16.38 2.52 -6.30
C PHE A 113 17.09 2.89 -5.00
N GLN A 114 18.28 2.33 -4.75
CA GLN A 114 19.07 2.62 -3.56
C GLN A 114 19.40 4.11 -3.44
N HIS A 115 19.57 4.78 -4.56
CA HIS A 115 19.83 6.21 -4.61
C HIS A 115 18.58 7.08 -4.76
N ALA A 116 17.37 6.49 -4.71
CA ALA A 116 16.08 7.18 -4.90
C ALA A 116 16.04 8.07 -6.16
N LYS A 117 16.71 7.61 -7.22
CA LYS A 117 16.83 8.33 -8.50
C LYS A 117 15.83 7.86 -9.53
N LEU A 118 15.22 6.67 -9.40
CA LEU A 118 14.39 6.12 -10.47
C LEU A 118 13.25 7.07 -10.85
N GLU A 119 13.28 7.50 -12.10
CA GLU A 119 12.34 8.41 -12.73
C GLU A 119 12.01 7.91 -14.13
N CYS A 120 10.72 7.83 -14.44
CA CYS A 120 10.20 7.54 -15.77
C CYS A 120 9.44 8.77 -16.28
N THR A 121 9.68 9.16 -17.52
CA THR A 121 9.15 10.38 -18.12
C THR A 121 8.35 10.04 -19.38
N ILE A 122 7.11 10.53 -19.46
CA ILE A 122 6.25 10.42 -20.64
C ILE A 122 6.12 11.80 -21.26
N TRP A 123 6.61 11.96 -22.48
CA TRP A 123 6.59 13.20 -23.24
C TRP A 123 5.26 13.33 -24.00
N HIS A 124 4.57 14.44 -23.74
CA HIS A 124 3.33 14.86 -24.40
C HIS A 124 3.61 15.85 -25.53
N SER A 125 4.69 16.62 -25.40
CA SER A 125 5.24 17.48 -26.44
C SER A 125 6.74 17.69 -26.20
N GLN A 126 7.40 18.57 -26.97
CA GLN A 126 8.81 18.91 -26.74
C GLN A 126 9.06 19.62 -25.40
N THR A 127 8.02 20.22 -24.79
CA THR A 127 8.13 21.01 -23.56
C THR A 127 7.23 20.55 -22.44
N SER A 128 6.31 19.61 -22.70
CA SER A 128 5.35 19.09 -21.73
C SER A 128 5.55 17.60 -21.53
N TYR A 129 5.63 17.19 -20.27
CA TYR A 129 5.93 15.82 -19.89
C TYR A 129 5.39 15.52 -18.50
N SER A 130 5.04 14.26 -18.29
CA SER A 130 4.66 13.74 -16.98
C SER A 130 5.74 12.81 -16.45
N ARG A 131 5.77 12.58 -15.14
CA ARG A 131 6.79 11.78 -14.49
C ARG A 131 6.25 10.86 -13.42
N THR A 132 6.83 9.67 -13.35
CA THR A 132 6.75 8.81 -12.18
C THR A 132 8.10 8.80 -11.48
N ARG A 133 8.12 9.01 -10.16
CA ARG A 133 9.35 9.02 -9.36
C ARG A 133 9.21 8.16 -8.12
N VAL A 134 10.27 7.42 -7.81
CA VAL A 134 10.36 6.62 -6.59
C VAL A 134 11.01 7.43 -5.47
N LEU A 135 10.36 7.46 -4.30
CA LEU A 135 10.75 8.27 -3.14
C LEU A 135 10.79 7.45 -1.86
N SER A 136 11.68 7.84 -0.94
CA SER A 136 11.73 7.28 0.41
C SER A 136 10.64 7.89 1.31
N PRO A 137 10.03 7.12 2.22
CA PRO A 137 9.03 7.58 3.16
C PRO A 137 9.68 8.31 4.33
N ASN A 138 10.03 9.57 4.12
CA ASN A 138 10.42 10.46 5.20
C ASN A 138 9.89 11.88 4.95
N PRO A 139 9.71 12.69 6.01
CA PRO A 139 9.12 14.02 5.89
C PRO A 139 9.93 14.99 5.02
N ALA A 140 11.27 14.88 5.02
CA ALA A 140 12.14 15.77 4.26
C ALA A 140 12.01 15.53 2.76
N THR A 141 11.96 14.27 2.33
CA THR A 141 11.68 13.88 0.95
C THR A 141 10.26 14.29 0.56
N ALA A 142 9.25 13.98 1.37
CA ALA A 142 7.85 14.31 1.06
C ALA A 142 7.64 15.80 0.75
N ARG A 143 8.18 16.70 1.58
CA ARG A 143 8.08 18.16 1.38
C ARG A 143 8.69 18.68 0.07
N GLY A 144 9.56 17.90 -0.58
CA GLY A 144 10.26 18.30 -1.81
C GLY A 144 9.50 18.06 -3.11
N PHE A 145 8.33 17.39 -3.07
CA PHE A 145 7.60 16.97 -4.26
C PHE A 145 6.14 17.42 -4.26
N SER A 146 5.48 17.26 -5.40
CA SER A 146 4.10 17.68 -5.63
C SER A 146 3.51 16.83 -6.73
N GLY A 147 2.40 16.15 -6.45
CA GLY A 147 1.83 15.16 -7.36
C GLY A 147 0.93 14.17 -6.62
N ASP A 148 0.57 13.09 -7.32
CA ASP A 148 -0.06 11.95 -6.66
C ASP A 148 0.91 11.27 -5.70
N VAL A 149 0.36 10.66 -4.65
CA VAL A 149 1.11 9.82 -3.71
C VAL A 149 0.57 8.40 -3.75
N LEU A 150 1.42 7.45 -4.14
CA LEU A 150 1.16 6.03 -4.13
C LEU A 150 2.11 5.38 -3.11
N GLY A 151 1.64 5.20 -1.88
CA GLY A 151 2.45 4.74 -0.76
C GLY A 151 2.36 3.23 -0.56
N ASP A 152 3.49 2.51 -0.65
CA ASP A 152 3.57 1.08 -0.39
C ASP A 152 4.21 0.77 0.97
N GLU A 153 3.79 -0.34 1.57
CA GLU A 153 4.16 -0.80 2.90
C GLU A 153 4.04 0.30 3.99
N VAL A 154 2.95 1.08 3.93
CA VAL A 154 2.75 2.27 4.77
C VAL A 154 2.73 2.00 6.27
N CYS A 155 2.31 0.80 6.69
CA CYS A 155 2.32 0.41 8.11
C CYS A 155 3.73 0.07 8.63
N PHE A 156 4.76 0.22 7.81
CA PHE A 156 6.17 0.00 8.15
C PHE A 156 7.02 1.26 7.93
N TRP A 157 6.40 2.40 7.65
CA TRP A 157 7.11 3.67 7.53
C TRP A 157 7.64 4.12 8.91
N PRO A 158 8.96 4.36 9.08
CA PRO A 158 9.54 4.62 10.39
C PRO A 158 8.96 5.84 11.11
N ASP A 159 8.56 6.88 10.37
CA ASP A 159 7.92 8.08 10.90
C ASP A 159 6.63 8.35 10.12
N PHE A 160 5.68 7.41 10.24
CA PHE A 160 4.40 7.47 9.54
C PHE A 160 3.68 8.80 9.79
N LYS A 161 3.55 9.24 11.04
CA LYS A 161 2.82 10.47 11.39
C LYS A 161 3.45 11.70 10.73
N ALA A 162 4.75 11.94 10.91
CA ALA A 162 5.37 13.13 10.33
C ALA A 162 5.44 13.07 8.80
N THR A 163 5.49 11.86 8.21
CA THR A 163 5.45 11.69 6.75
C THR A 163 4.06 12.03 6.22
N MET A 164 2.99 11.60 6.89
CA MET A 164 1.63 11.97 6.55
C MET A 164 1.37 13.47 6.71
N ASP A 165 1.87 14.09 7.79
CA ASP A 165 1.79 15.55 8.01
C ASP A 165 2.47 16.34 6.88
N ALA A 166 3.52 15.76 6.26
CA ALA A 166 4.19 16.36 5.11
C ALA A 166 3.44 16.12 3.78
N ILE A 167 2.71 15.01 3.66
CA ILE A 167 2.00 14.62 2.44
C ILE A 167 0.63 15.30 2.34
N GLU A 168 -0.11 15.42 3.45
CA GLU A 168 -1.47 15.97 3.44
C GLU A 168 -1.55 17.34 2.75
N PRO A 169 -0.67 18.32 3.04
CA PRO A 169 -0.69 19.64 2.39
C PRO A 169 -0.44 19.60 0.88
N ILE A 170 0.25 18.56 0.40
CA ILE A 170 0.46 18.34 -1.04
C ILE A 170 -0.89 17.98 -1.66
N ILE A 171 -1.54 16.96 -1.13
CA ILE A 171 -2.77 16.39 -1.69
C ILE A 171 -3.96 17.35 -1.54
N SER A 172 -4.05 18.10 -0.45
CA SER A 172 -5.13 19.06 -0.23
C SER A 172 -5.03 20.30 -1.11
N ARG A 173 -3.83 20.63 -1.62
CA ARG A 173 -3.62 21.78 -2.53
C ARG A 173 -4.31 21.63 -3.89
N ARG A 174 -4.44 20.41 -4.41
CA ARG A 174 -4.90 20.17 -5.78
C ARG A 174 -5.95 19.06 -5.88
N PRO A 175 -7.16 19.35 -6.38
CA PRO A 175 -8.27 18.39 -6.40
C PRO A 175 -8.02 17.21 -7.34
N ASP A 176 -7.11 17.37 -8.30
CA ASP A 176 -6.77 16.37 -9.28
C ASP A 176 -5.78 15.33 -8.76
N TRP A 177 -5.05 15.60 -7.67
CA TRP A 177 -4.12 14.65 -7.07
C TRP A 177 -4.81 13.62 -6.17
N ILE A 178 -4.24 12.41 -6.17
CA ILE A 178 -4.69 11.27 -5.36
C ILE A 178 -3.65 10.83 -4.34
N MET A 179 -4.11 10.21 -3.26
CA MET A 179 -3.29 9.57 -2.22
C MET A 179 -3.78 8.15 -1.98
N TRP A 180 -3.11 7.16 -2.54
CA TRP A 180 -3.46 5.75 -2.36
C TRP A 180 -2.37 5.08 -1.53
N LEU A 181 -2.78 4.45 -0.42
CA LEU A 181 -1.87 3.89 0.58
C LEU A 181 -2.11 2.39 0.70
N ALA A 182 -1.08 1.57 0.64
CA ALA A 182 -1.21 0.11 0.67
C ALA A 182 -0.30 -0.53 1.72
N SER A 183 -0.82 -1.52 2.43
CA SER A 183 -0.04 -2.29 3.40
C SER A 183 -0.74 -3.58 3.82
N SER A 184 -0.02 -4.49 4.47
CA SER A 184 -0.60 -5.42 5.43
C SER A 184 -0.76 -4.74 6.80
N PRO A 185 -1.52 -5.30 7.75
CA PRO A 185 -1.64 -4.74 9.10
C PRO A 185 -0.27 -4.52 9.74
N PRO A 186 -0.13 -3.50 10.62
CA PRO A 186 1.11 -3.25 11.36
C PRO A 186 1.44 -4.42 12.30
N ALA A 187 2.67 -4.42 12.81
CA ALA A 187 3.17 -5.49 13.65
C ALA A 187 2.32 -5.69 14.92
N ASP A 188 1.92 -4.59 15.55
CA ASP A 188 1.14 -4.51 16.77
C ASP A 188 0.32 -3.21 16.84
N ASP A 189 -0.40 -3.03 17.95
CA ASP A 189 -1.29 -1.91 18.26
C ASP A 189 -0.58 -0.61 18.67
N THR A 190 0.75 -0.62 18.77
CA THR A 190 1.52 0.62 19.01
C THR A 190 1.62 1.48 17.74
N HIS A 191 1.46 0.88 16.55
CA HIS A 191 1.53 1.61 15.30
C HIS A 191 0.23 2.39 15.04
N PRO A 192 0.28 3.68 14.66
CA PRO A 192 -0.92 4.52 14.50
C PRO A 192 -1.95 3.97 13.51
N THR A 193 -1.50 3.26 12.49
CA THR A 193 -2.40 2.66 11.49
C THR A 193 -3.19 1.47 12.01
N PHE A 194 -2.86 0.93 13.19
CA PHE A 194 -3.60 -0.19 13.78
C PHE A 194 -5.05 0.21 14.01
N GLU A 195 -5.27 1.28 14.77
CA GLU A 195 -6.61 1.79 15.05
C GLU A 195 -7.29 2.33 13.79
N ILE A 196 -6.56 3.07 12.94
CA ILE A 196 -7.11 3.66 11.71
C ILE A 196 -7.68 2.59 10.77
N LEU A 197 -6.98 1.46 10.61
CA LEU A 197 -7.32 0.43 9.63
C LEU A 197 -8.05 -0.77 10.22
N GLN A 198 -8.22 -0.87 11.54
CA GLN A 198 -8.89 -2.02 12.13
C GLN A 198 -10.34 -2.14 11.59
N PRO A 199 -10.74 -3.29 11.02
CA PRO A 199 -12.10 -3.48 10.52
C PRO A 199 -13.13 -3.39 11.64
N GLN A 200 -14.27 -2.75 11.38
CA GLN A 200 -15.40 -2.64 12.32
C GLN A 200 -16.27 -3.91 12.38
N ARG A 201 -15.77 -5.03 11.86
CA ARG A 201 -16.45 -6.33 11.85
C ARG A 201 -15.47 -7.48 11.96
N ASP A 202 -15.94 -8.57 12.54
CA ASP A 202 -15.11 -9.74 12.83
C ASP A 202 -14.84 -10.63 11.62
N ALA A 203 -15.78 -10.66 10.66
CA ALA A 203 -15.71 -11.57 9.51
C ALA A 203 -16.10 -10.88 8.20
N TRP A 204 -15.50 -11.37 7.12
CA TRP A 204 -15.72 -10.90 5.75
C TRP A 204 -16.10 -12.08 4.86
N PRO A 205 -17.12 -11.93 3.99
CA PRO A 205 -17.34 -12.92 2.95
C PRO A 205 -16.16 -12.92 1.98
N ALA A 206 -15.71 -14.11 1.58
CA ALA A 206 -14.68 -14.23 0.56
C ALA A 206 -15.21 -13.66 -0.77
N ASN A 207 -14.46 -12.73 -1.37
CA ASN A 207 -14.82 -12.07 -2.61
C ASN A 207 -13.61 -11.97 -3.52
N ALA A 208 -13.71 -12.51 -4.74
CA ALA A 208 -12.63 -12.45 -5.73
C ALA A 208 -12.19 -11.00 -6.04
N ARG A 209 -13.11 -10.02 -5.95
CA ARG A 209 -12.78 -8.60 -6.17
C ARG A 209 -12.33 -7.87 -4.91
N GLY A 210 -12.34 -8.52 -3.74
CA GLY A 210 -12.07 -7.90 -2.44
C GLY A 210 -13.31 -7.26 -1.82
N ASN A 211 -13.13 -6.65 -0.66
CA ASN A 211 -14.20 -6.05 0.13
C ASN A 211 -13.88 -4.59 0.48
N TRP A 212 -14.91 -3.74 0.58
CA TRP A 212 -14.75 -2.34 0.96
C TRP A 212 -15.27 -2.07 2.37
N TYR A 213 -14.57 -1.21 3.09
CA TYR A 213 -14.99 -0.62 4.37
C TYR A 213 -14.40 0.78 4.52
N GLN A 214 -14.54 1.39 5.69
CA GLN A 214 -14.02 2.73 5.95
C GLN A 214 -13.02 2.69 7.11
N THR A 215 -12.06 3.61 7.13
CA THR A 215 -11.16 3.79 8.27
C THR A 215 -11.95 4.19 9.52
N ASN A 216 -11.41 3.90 10.70
CA ASN A 216 -11.91 4.50 11.93
C ASN A 216 -11.51 5.98 12.01
N THR A 217 -12.37 6.78 12.65
CA THR A 217 -12.19 8.20 12.91
C THR A 217 -12.41 8.46 14.40
N GLU A 218 -11.70 9.43 14.97
CA GLU A 218 -11.80 9.73 16.42
C GLU A 218 -13.19 10.24 16.83
N ASP A 219 -13.88 10.93 15.92
CA ASP A 219 -15.19 11.53 16.12
C ASP A 219 -16.35 10.67 15.58
N GLY A 220 -16.06 9.48 15.04
CA GLY A 220 -17.05 8.59 14.44
C GLY A 220 -17.65 9.09 13.14
N THR A 221 -17.05 10.12 12.50
CA THR A 221 -17.44 10.58 11.17
C THR A 221 -17.02 9.60 10.08
N GLU A 222 -17.48 9.84 8.85
CA GLU A 222 -17.16 9.01 7.70
C GLU A 222 -15.64 8.97 7.45
N GLY A 223 -15.07 7.77 7.51
CA GLY A 223 -13.66 7.53 7.24
C GLY A 223 -13.35 7.44 5.75
N PHE A 224 -12.06 7.27 5.45
CA PHE A 224 -11.61 7.01 4.08
C PHE A 224 -11.90 5.57 3.66
N PRO A 225 -12.17 5.32 2.38
CA PRO A 225 -12.42 3.97 1.89
C PRO A 225 -11.17 3.09 2.02
N VAL A 226 -11.37 1.86 2.49
CA VAL A 226 -10.36 0.82 2.61
C VAL A 226 -10.80 -0.38 1.77
N HIS A 227 -9.98 -0.73 0.79
CA HIS A 227 -10.12 -1.98 0.06
C HIS A 227 -9.33 -3.09 0.75
N ARG A 228 -10.03 -4.10 1.27
CA ARG A 228 -9.47 -5.29 1.90
C ARG A 228 -9.41 -6.44 0.91
N CYS A 229 -8.26 -7.12 0.83
CA CYS A 229 -8.15 -8.37 0.08
C CYS A 229 -7.19 -9.34 0.79
N ASP A 230 -7.77 -10.34 1.45
CA ASP A 230 -7.03 -11.37 2.19
C ASP A 230 -6.71 -12.61 1.33
N ALA A 231 -6.24 -13.69 1.96
CA ALA A 231 -5.89 -14.91 1.25
C ALA A 231 -7.08 -15.69 0.70
N ASN A 232 -8.24 -15.64 1.35
CA ASN A 232 -9.48 -16.24 0.81
C ASN A 232 -9.89 -15.51 -0.47
N ASP A 233 -9.89 -14.17 -0.42
CA ASP A 233 -10.18 -13.31 -1.57
C ASP A 233 -9.18 -13.58 -2.71
N GLY A 234 -7.88 -13.65 -2.39
CA GLY A 234 -6.81 -13.93 -3.34
C GLY A 234 -6.94 -15.30 -4.03
N ILE A 235 -7.32 -16.36 -3.31
CA ILE A 235 -7.54 -17.69 -3.92
C ILE A 235 -8.70 -17.63 -4.92
N LEU A 236 -9.80 -16.95 -4.57
CA LEU A 236 -10.93 -16.74 -5.49
C LEU A 236 -10.53 -15.88 -6.71
N ALA A 237 -9.60 -14.95 -6.51
CA ALA A 237 -8.98 -14.15 -7.58
C ALA A 237 -7.92 -14.91 -8.40
N ASN A 238 -7.79 -16.22 -8.22
CA ASN A 238 -6.80 -17.09 -8.87
C ASN A 238 -5.34 -16.71 -8.56
N VAL A 239 -5.09 -16.23 -7.34
CA VAL A 239 -3.76 -15.99 -6.75
C VAL A 239 -3.49 -17.03 -5.65
N PRO A 240 -3.07 -18.25 -6.02
CA PRO A 240 -2.95 -19.37 -5.09
C PRO A 240 -1.81 -19.19 -4.09
N LEU A 241 -1.92 -19.91 -2.97
CA LEU A 241 -0.80 -20.22 -2.09
C LEU A 241 -0.23 -21.59 -2.47
N TYR A 242 1.09 -21.73 -2.43
CA TYR A 242 1.78 -22.98 -2.73
C TYR A 242 2.45 -23.55 -1.48
N SER A 243 2.51 -24.87 -1.39
CA SER A 243 3.19 -25.58 -0.32
C SER A 243 4.69 -25.32 -0.35
N LEU A 244 5.26 -25.10 0.83
CA LEU A 244 6.72 -25.05 1.01
C LEU A 244 7.34 -26.45 1.08
N LYS A 245 6.52 -27.48 1.34
CA LYS A 245 6.94 -28.87 1.47
C LYS A 245 6.81 -29.66 0.17
N THR A 246 5.88 -29.26 -0.69
CA THR A 246 5.58 -29.98 -1.94
C THR A 246 5.49 -29.01 -3.11
N ALA A 247 6.50 -29.08 -3.99
CA ALA A 247 6.60 -28.21 -5.15
C ALA A 247 5.32 -28.26 -6.01
N GLY A 248 4.78 -27.08 -6.33
CA GLY A 248 3.60 -26.94 -7.20
C GLY A 248 2.25 -27.27 -6.57
N LYS A 249 2.20 -27.79 -5.34
CA LYS A 249 0.93 -28.07 -4.64
C LYS A 249 0.27 -26.76 -4.22
N LYS A 250 -0.91 -26.46 -4.78
CA LYS A 250 -1.79 -25.38 -4.30
C LYS A 250 -2.38 -25.77 -2.95
N LEU A 251 -2.47 -24.81 -2.04
CA LEU A 251 -3.00 -25.00 -0.69
C LEU A 251 -4.34 -24.29 -0.50
N THR A 252 -5.22 -24.93 0.27
CA THR A 252 -6.30 -24.25 1.00
C THR A 252 -5.73 -23.34 2.08
N ILE A 253 -6.57 -22.47 2.65
CA ILE A 253 -6.15 -21.59 3.75
C ILE A 253 -5.80 -22.39 4.99
N GLU A 254 -6.57 -23.44 5.30
CA GLU A 254 -6.33 -24.32 6.44
C GLU A 254 -4.98 -25.04 6.29
N GLU A 255 -4.68 -25.56 5.11
CA GLU A 255 -3.38 -26.19 4.84
C GLU A 255 -2.23 -25.19 4.90
N ALA A 256 -2.38 -24.01 4.28
CA ALA A 256 -1.36 -22.97 4.31
C ALA A 256 -1.09 -22.49 5.74
N MET A 257 -2.14 -22.38 6.55
CA MET A 257 -2.05 -22.03 7.96
C MET A 257 -1.35 -23.14 8.77
N SER A 258 -1.62 -24.41 8.46
CA SER A 258 -0.95 -25.54 9.09
C SER A 258 0.53 -25.65 8.70
N GLU A 259 0.89 -25.24 7.48
CA GLU A 259 2.27 -25.26 6.98
C GLU A 259 3.08 -24.01 7.38
N ALA A 260 2.42 -22.93 7.81
CA ALA A 260 3.08 -21.69 8.20
C ALA A 260 4.09 -21.91 9.34
N ILE A 261 5.32 -21.45 9.13
CA ILE A 261 6.40 -21.46 10.13
C ILE A 261 5.98 -20.61 11.35
N ASP A 262 5.46 -19.41 11.08
CA ASP A 262 4.91 -18.51 12.07
C ASP A 262 3.43 -18.29 11.75
N LYS A 263 2.58 -18.83 12.62
CA LYS A 263 1.13 -18.78 12.44
C LYS A 263 0.56 -17.40 12.71
N GLU A 264 1.19 -16.63 13.59
CA GLU A 264 0.77 -15.27 13.91
C GLU A 264 1.08 -14.34 12.75
N SER A 265 2.30 -14.42 12.23
CA SER A 265 2.70 -13.71 11.01
C SER A 265 1.83 -14.08 9.81
N PHE A 266 1.43 -15.34 9.66
CA PHE A 266 0.50 -15.73 8.60
C PHE A 266 -0.89 -15.08 8.78
N ARG A 267 -1.46 -15.15 9.99
CA ARG A 267 -2.75 -14.50 10.30
C ARG A 267 -2.71 -13.01 10.00
N ARG A 268 -1.65 -12.31 10.41
CA ARG A 268 -1.46 -10.89 10.12
C ARG A 268 -1.32 -10.62 8.63
N ASN A 269 -0.37 -11.27 7.97
CA ASN A 269 0.09 -10.90 6.63
C ASN A 269 -0.75 -11.48 5.49
N TYR A 270 -1.45 -12.59 5.73
CA TYR A 270 -2.25 -13.30 4.73
C TYR A 270 -3.75 -13.23 5.04
N LEU A 271 -4.16 -13.30 6.30
CA LEU A 271 -5.57 -13.18 6.69
C LEU A 271 -5.97 -11.76 7.13
N LEU A 272 -5.01 -10.83 7.14
CA LEU A 272 -5.22 -9.43 7.49
C LEU A 272 -5.82 -9.24 8.90
N GLN A 273 -5.41 -10.10 9.82
CA GLN A 273 -5.82 -9.99 11.22
C GLN A 273 -4.97 -8.95 11.93
N PHE A 274 -5.62 -8.07 12.69
CA PHE A 274 -4.97 -7.11 13.57
C PHE A 274 -4.69 -7.81 14.90
N ILE A 275 -3.41 -7.98 15.21
CA ILE A 275 -2.96 -8.73 16.37
C ILE A 275 -2.35 -7.71 17.32
N ALA A 276 -2.98 -7.50 18.48
CA ALA A 276 -2.50 -6.56 19.48
C ALA A 276 -1.16 -7.04 20.06
N GLY A 277 -0.27 -6.11 20.35
CA GLY A 277 1.03 -6.39 20.95
C GLY A 277 0.90 -6.55 22.46
N GLY A 278 1.55 -7.58 23.00
CA GLY A 278 1.74 -7.72 24.44
C GLY A 278 0.87 -8.78 25.10
N SER A 279 1.38 -9.33 26.20
CA SER A 279 0.73 -10.28 27.08
C SER A 279 -0.39 -9.66 27.94
N ALA A 280 -1.01 -8.58 27.47
CA ALA A 280 -2.02 -7.88 28.23
C ALA A 280 -3.24 -8.80 28.38
N ALA A 281 -3.71 -8.97 29.62
CA ALA A 281 -4.86 -9.83 29.92
C ALA A 281 -6.18 -9.32 29.31
N LEU A 282 -6.22 -8.08 28.84
CA LEU A 282 -7.39 -7.39 28.30
C LEU A 282 -6.98 -6.60 27.06
N GLY A 283 -7.77 -6.67 25.99
CA GLY A 283 -7.57 -5.84 24.81
C GLY A 283 -7.90 -4.37 25.09
N LEU A 284 -7.23 -3.45 24.39
CA LEU A 284 -7.49 -2.00 24.52
C LEU A 284 -8.97 -1.65 24.25
N GLN A 285 -9.60 -2.33 23.28
CA GLN A 285 -11.02 -2.15 22.98
C GLN A 285 -11.93 -2.57 24.13
N ASP A 286 -11.60 -3.65 24.85
CA ASP A 286 -12.36 -4.08 26.04
C ASP A 286 -12.24 -3.05 27.15
N LEU A 287 -11.05 -2.44 27.31
CA LEU A 287 -10.80 -1.36 28.26
C LEU A 287 -11.59 -0.09 27.89
N ILE A 288 -11.53 0.35 26.63
CA ILE A 288 -12.27 1.53 26.15
C ILE A 288 -13.78 1.30 26.28
N ALA A 289 -14.28 0.14 25.87
CA ALA A 289 -15.70 -0.19 25.99
C ALA A 289 -16.14 -0.27 27.47
N ALA A 290 -15.31 -0.82 28.36
CA ALA A 290 -15.58 -0.83 29.79
C ALA A 290 -15.59 0.58 30.38
N GLN A 291 -14.62 1.44 30.02
CA GLN A 291 -14.57 2.84 30.45
C GLN A 291 -15.78 3.64 29.97
N GLN A 292 -16.22 3.45 28.72
CA GLN A 292 -17.42 4.12 28.21
C GLN A 292 -18.69 3.65 28.90
N ARG A 293 -18.85 2.33 29.13
CA ARG A 293 -19.98 1.79 29.88
C ARG A 293 -20.02 2.29 31.33
N GLY A 294 -18.86 2.44 31.96
CA GLY A 294 -18.71 2.95 33.33
C GLY A 294 -18.67 4.48 33.44
N ARG A 295 -18.77 5.21 32.33
CA ARG A 295 -18.67 6.67 32.30
C ARG A 295 -19.77 7.27 33.19
N ASN A 296 -19.34 8.02 34.21
CA ASN A 296 -20.19 8.63 35.25
C ASN A 296 -20.85 7.66 36.25
N GLN A 297 -20.48 6.38 36.24
CA GLN A 297 -21.00 5.36 37.17
C GLN A 297 -19.97 4.89 38.20
N GLY A 298 -18.69 5.22 38.00
CA GLY A 298 -17.60 4.85 38.89
C GLY A 298 -16.77 6.05 39.33
N LEU A 299 -16.18 5.93 40.52
CA LEU A 299 -15.12 6.80 41.02
C LEU A 299 -13.86 5.96 41.11
N ALA A 300 -12.78 6.42 40.49
CA ALA A 300 -11.44 5.89 40.71
C ALA A 300 -10.65 6.94 41.52
N VAL A 301 -10.01 6.49 42.59
CA VAL A 301 -9.12 7.32 43.41
C VAL A 301 -7.80 6.57 43.49
N GLU A 302 -6.69 7.23 43.20
CA GLU A 302 -5.39 6.65 43.46
C GLU A 302 -5.18 6.68 44.98
N ILE A 303 -4.73 5.57 45.59
CA ILE A 303 -4.58 5.50 47.06
C ILE A 303 -3.54 6.50 47.63
N THR A 304 -2.77 7.12 46.73
CA THR A 304 -1.77 8.16 46.96
C THR A 304 -2.32 9.57 46.76
N ASP A 305 -3.54 9.72 46.24
CA ASP A 305 -4.16 11.02 46.02
C ASP A 305 -4.51 11.69 47.35
N THR A 306 -4.17 12.98 47.45
CA THR A 306 -4.59 13.81 48.57
C THR A 306 -5.98 14.39 48.26
N LEU A 307 -7.02 13.83 48.86
CA LEU A 307 -8.39 14.34 48.73
C LEU A 307 -8.56 15.57 49.63
N PHE A 308 -8.76 16.74 49.02
CA PHE A 308 -9.22 17.92 49.73
C PHE A 308 -10.74 17.87 49.82
N VAL A 309 -11.25 17.71 51.05
CA VAL A 309 -12.68 17.79 51.38
C VAL A 309 -13.10 19.24 51.53
#